data_AF-A0A4R3B3U8-F1
#
_entry.id   AF-A0A4R3B3U8-F1
#
_cell.length_a   1.000
_cell.length_b   1.000
_cell.length_c   1.000
_cell.angle_alpha   90.00
_cell.angle_beta   90.00
_cell.angle_gamma   90.00
#
_symmetry.space_group_name_H-M   'P 1'
#
loop_
_entity.id
_entity.type
_entity.pdbx_description
1 polymer ?
#
loop_
_entity_poly.entity_id
_entity_poly.type
_entity_poly.pdbx_seq_one_letter_code
_entity_poly.pdbx_strand_id
1 'polypeptide(L)'
;MIKKKFWKIAFLSSAYIVALCFVSYAQELTKDYTGSITKYNSNFKGIGPKVYFVPPPKSRTEQLIDIFDSNMRKDYAKKIAQELRYKTLLTQVNSLPNIGRFQYLMKPEPTDLATWNELLNRIRQNYDDQVNLALVNEAGLFAINNNLPDQAISYFENAILIAAKESNKLDRIVLHQNLAAVLLYSGNFEKASVVAQENLNLAVQSKDYHDQANAWMQIALAKSGKRNYHEAEQNIIRKAIPLYNKAKAYEDKIIAWEQLAQVYFEQNKYTEAQWFLLQAQQLAENKKITNELPAIEYLLASSKLLDKNFKIAKKEFLSTLLLARERKNVPLELAVLDKLGEVYIHLKDFEEADKTYQNFTTLKATFKQVKDL
;
A
#
# COMPACT_ATOMS: atom_id res chain seq x y z
N MET A 1 43.54 62.93 -1.32
CA MET A 1 42.91 61.62 -1.08
C MET A 1 41.42 61.69 -1.40
N ILE A 2 41.02 60.96 -2.45
CA ILE A 2 39.74 60.26 -2.65
C ILE A 2 38.41 61.07 -2.65
N LYS A 3 37.97 61.31 -3.89
CA LYS A 3 36.62 61.53 -4.46
C LYS A 3 35.39 61.21 -3.59
N LYS A 4 34.53 62.23 -3.38
CA LYS A 4 33.07 62.07 -3.16
C LYS A 4 32.37 61.93 -4.53
N LYS A 5 31.58 60.87 -4.73
CA LYS A 5 30.77 60.67 -5.94
C LYS A 5 29.38 60.10 -5.58
N PHE A 6 28.35 60.79 -6.09
CA PHE A 6 27.03 60.34 -6.53
C PHE A 6 26.10 59.57 -5.57
N TRP A 7 25.11 60.28 -5.03
CA TRP A 7 23.79 59.74 -4.75
C TRP A 7 22.75 60.60 -5.49
N LYS A 8 22.36 60.15 -6.68
CA LYS A 8 21.07 60.46 -7.33
C LYS A 8 20.84 59.45 -8.47
N ILE A 9 19.64 58.89 -8.47
CA ILE A 9 18.91 58.21 -9.56
C ILE A 9 19.20 56.71 -9.74
N ALA A 10 18.23 55.89 -9.31
CA ALA A 10 17.53 54.91 -10.15
C ALA A 10 16.56 54.06 -9.28
N PHE A 11 15.43 54.65 -8.88
CA PHE A 11 14.29 53.90 -8.37
C PHE A 11 13.19 53.99 -9.44
N LEU A 12 13.34 53.24 -10.54
CA LEU A 12 12.32 53.09 -11.61
C LEU A 12 12.86 52.13 -12.71
N SER A 13 13.00 50.83 -12.41
CA SER A 13 13.16 49.82 -13.48
C SER A 13 12.97 48.37 -12.99
N SER A 14 11.88 48.08 -12.28
CA SER A 14 11.48 46.68 -12.03
C SER A 14 9.98 46.40 -12.18
N ALA A 15 9.21 47.39 -12.64
CA ALA A 15 7.77 47.22 -12.93
C ALA A 15 7.46 46.95 -14.41
N TYR A 16 8.48 46.91 -15.30
CA TYR A 16 8.26 46.81 -16.76
C TYR A 16 8.50 45.43 -17.39
N ILE A 17 8.79 44.39 -16.61
CA ILE A 17 8.98 43.02 -17.14
C ILE A 17 7.80 42.09 -16.82
N VAL A 18 6.86 42.48 -15.95
CA VAL A 18 5.71 41.63 -15.57
C VAL A 18 4.50 41.79 -16.53
N ALA A 19 4.53 42.75 -17.46
CA ALA A 19 3.41 43.01 -18.37
C ALA A 19 3.56 42.38 -19.79
N LEU A 20 4.65 41.69 -20.11
CA LEU A 20 4.92 41.19 -21.47
C LEU A 20 4.90 39.65 -21.63
N CYS A 21 4.63 38.88 -20.58
CA CYS A 21 4.58 37.41 -20.68
C CYS A 21 3.16 36.80 -20.76
N PHE A 22 2.10 37.62 -20.89
CA PHE A 22 0.77 37.14 -21.25
C PHE A 22 0.45 37.37 -22.74
N VAL A 23 1.45 37.32 -23.62
CA VAL A 23 1.16 36.95 -25.00
C VAL A 23 1.04 35.44 -25.00
N SER A 24 -0.21 34.96 -24.83
CA SER A 24 -0.54 33.60 -25.20
C SER A 24 -0.03 33.40 -26.62
N TYR A 25 0.96 32.53 -26.79
CA TYR A 25 1.24 31.91 -28.08
C TYR A 25 0.03 31.02 -28.38
N ALA A 26 -1.10 31.63 -28.73
CA ALA A 26 -2.12 30.98 -29.52
C ALA A 26 -1.42 30.67 -30.84
N GLN A 27 -1.02 29.41 -31.03
CA GLN A 27 -0.78 28.91 -32.39
C GLN A 27 -1.98 29.37 -33.21
N GLU A 28 -1.76 30.13 -34.29
CA GLU A 28 -2.81 30.45 -35.26
C GLU A 28 -3.23 29.13 -35.91
N LEU A 29 -4.11 28.41 -35.22
CA LEU A 29 -4.75 27.22 -35.72
C LEU A 29 -5.58 27.63 -36.93
N THR A 30 -5.47 26.88 -38.02
CA THR A 30 -6.16 27.20 -39.28
C THR A 30 -7.38 26.31 -39.52
N LYS A 31 -7.63 25.36 -38.62
CA LYS A 31 -8.65 24.32 -38.76
C LYS A 31 -9.55 24.25 -37.54
N ASP A 32 -10.86 24.22 -37.78
CA ASP A 32 -11.85 23.90 -36.75
C ASP A 32 -11.96 22.39 -36.58
N TYR A 33 -11.71 21.91 -35.36
CA TYR A 33 -11.87 20.51 -34.97
C TYR A 33 -13.23 20.23 -34.31
N THR A 34 -14.04 21.27 -34.05
CA THR A 34 -15.36 21.15 -33.41
C THR A 34 -16.51 21.07 -34.41
N GLY A 35 -16.31 21.55 -35.64
CA GLY A 35 -17.36 21.66 -36.66
C GLY A 35 -18.40 22.75 -36.38
N SER A 36 -18.18 23.59 -35.36
CA SER A 36 -19.10 24.66 -34.95
C SER A 36 -18.94 25.94 -35.78
N ILE A 37 -17.75 26.15 -36.37
CA ILE A 37 -17.45 27.31 -37.20
C ILE A 37 -17.78 26.97 -38.64
N THR A 38 -18.99 27.32 -39.07
CA THR A 38 -19.49 27.00 -40.41
C THR A 38 -19.15 28.07 -41.45
N LYS A 39 -18.99 29.33 -41.05
CA LYS A 39 -18.62 30.46 -41.93
C LYS A 39 -17.85 31.54 -41.17
N TYR A 40 -16.71 31.97 -41.70
CA TYR A 40 -16.03 33.17 -41.25
C TYR A 40 -15.16 33.79 -42.35
N ASN A 41 -14.87 35.09 -42.24
CA ASN A 41 -13.97 35.78 -43.16
C ASN A 41 -12.57 35.84 -42.56
N SER A 42 -11.65 35.01 -43.07
CA SER A 42 -10.25 34.98 -42.65
C SER A 42 -9.48 36.26 -42.96
N ASN A 43 -9.97 37.09 -43.89
CA ASN A 43 -9.35 38.34 -44.31
C ASN A 43 -9.99 39.59 -43.65
N PHE A 44 -10.86 39.43 -42.65
CA PHE A 44 -11.51 40.55 -41.99
C PHE A 44 -10.51 41.42 -41.21
N LYS A 45 -10.44 42.71 -41.58
CA LYS A 45 -9.55 43.72 -40.95
C LYS A 45 -10.30 44.78 -40.15
N GLY A 46 -11.60 44.59 -39.89
CA GLY A 46 -12.43 45.55 -39.16
C GLY A 46 -12.35 45.40 -37.63
N ILE A 47 -13.11 46.21 -36.90
CA ILE A 47 -13.22 46.15 -35.45
C ILE A 47 -14.26 45.09 -35.09
N GLY A 48 -13.82 43.95 -34.54
CA GLY A 48 -14.65 42.82 -34.13
C GLY A 48 -13.82 41.68 -33.54
N PRO A 49 -14.45 40.69 -32.89
CA PRO A 49 -13.74 39.56 -32.29
C PRO A 49 -13.08 38.68 -33.36
N LYS A 50 -11.82 38.31 -33.15
CA LYS A 50 -11.12 37.34 -34.01
C LYS A 50 -11.70 35.95 -33.81
N VAL A 51 -11.79 35.17 -34.90
CA VAL A 51 -12.18 33.76 -34.81
C VAL A 51 -11.11 32.98 -34.08
N TYR A 52 -11.51 32.27 -33.03
CA TYR A 52 -10.65 31.44 -32.22
C TYR A 52 -10.97 29.98 -32.50
N PHE A 53 -9.99 29.21 -32.96
CA PHE A 53 -10.13 27.77 -33.13
C PHE A 53 -9.72 27.05 -31.86
N VAL A 54 -10.56 26.14 -31.40
CA VAL A 54 -10.22 25.26 -30.28
C VAL A 54 -9.06 24.35 -30.71
N PRO A 55 -8.07 24.09 -29.84
CA PRO A 55 -6.99 23.15 -30.13
C PRO A 55 -7.52 21.76 -30.53
N PRO A 56 -6.76 20.99 -31.34
CA PRO A 56 -7.15 19.64 -31.71
C PRO A 56 -7.38 18.77 -30.46
N PRO A 57 -8.29 17.78 -30.53
CA PRO A 57 -8.45 16.83 -29.45
C PRO A 57 -7.13 16.11 -29.19
N LYS A 58 -6.82 15.87 -27.90
CA LYS A 58 -5.60 15.17 -27.51
C LYS A 58 -5.48 13.82 -28.21
N SER A 59 -4.28 13.53 -28.73
CA SER A 59 -3.95 12.21 -29.26
C SER A 59 -4.05 11.14 -28.17
N ARG A 60 -4.16 9.86 -28.56
CA ARG A 60 -4.18 8.74 -27.60
C ARG A 60 -2.94 8.75 -26.70
N THR A 61 -1.77 9.07 -27.26
CA THR A 61 -0.50 9.18 -26.53
C THR A 61 -0.53 10.28 -25.46
N GLU A 62 -1.02 11.47 -25.81
CA GLU A 62 -1.15 12.57 -24.85
C GLU A 62 -2.14 12.23 -23.73
N GLN A 63 -3.28 11.62 -24.08
CA GLN A 63 -4.23 11.12 -23.08
C GLN A 63 -3.59 10.09 -22.15
N LEU A 64 -2.78 9.18 -22.70
CA LEU A 64 -2.09 8.15 -21.92
C LEU A 64 -1.07 8.77 -20.95
N ILE A 65 -0.28 9.75 -21.41
CA ILE A 65 0.65 10.49 -20.55
C ILE A 65 -0.13 11.19 -19.42
N ASP A 66 -1.22 11.90 -19.74
CA ASP A 66 -2.06 12.55 -18.73
C ASP A 66 -2.58 11.56 -17.67
N ILE A 67 -2.98 10.36 -18.11
CA ILE A 67 -3.45 9.29 -17.21
C ILE A 67 -2.34 8.87 -16.25
N PHE A 68 -1.13 8.60 -16.76
CA PHE A 68 0.00 8.19 -15.91
C PHE A 68 0.49 9.31 -15.00
N ASP A 69 0.29 10.58 -15.36
CA ASP A 69 0.60 11.74 -14.51
C ASP A 69 -0.52 12.09 -13.53
N SER A 70 -1.73 11.57 -13.75
CA SER A 70 -2.93 11.92 -12.98
C SER A 70 -2.83 11.57 -11.49
N ASN A 71 -3.43 12.42 -10.66
CA ASN A 71 -3.57 12.15 -9.21
C ASN A 71 -4.43 10.90 -8.96
N MET A 72 -5.44 10.66 -9.81
CA MET A 72 -6.30 9.48 -9.70
C MET A 72 -5.51 8.16 -9.82
N ARG A 73 -4.58 8.07 -10.78
CA ARG A 73 -3.67 6.91 -10.89
C ARG A 73 -2.79 6.81 -9.65
N LYS A 74 -2.15 7.90 -9.26
CA LYS A 74 -1.22 7.94 -8.11
C LYS A 74 -1.91 7.51 -6.81
N ASP A 75 -3.14 7.96 -6.57
CA ASP A 75 -3.89 7.61 -5.37
C ASP A 75 -4.34 6.14 -5.39
N TYR A 76 -4.67 5.59 -6.56
CA TYR A 76 -4.94 4.17 -6.68
C TYR A 76 -3.67 3.32 -6.49
N ALA A 77 -2.53 3.74 -7.04
CA ALA A 77 -1.24 3.08 -6.83
C ALA A 77 -0.86 3.06 -5.34
N LYS A 78 -1.09 4.15 -4.59
CA LYS A 78 -0.91 4.18 -3.12
C LYS A 78 -1.79 3.15 -2.42
N LYS A 79 -3.06 3.01 -2.81
CA LYS A 79 -3.98 2.02 -2.24
C LYS A 79 -3.51 0.58 -2.50
N ILE A 80 -3.03 0.29 -3.71
CA ILE A 80 -2.45 -1.04 -4.01
C ILE A 80 -1.18 -1.29 -3.19
N ALA A 81 -0.29 -0.30 -3.09
CA ALA A 81 0.91 -0.42 -2.28
C ALA A 81 0.58 -0.67 -0.80
N GLN A 82 -0.45 0.02 -0.27
CA GLN A 82 -0.96 -0.21 1.07
C GLN A 82 -1.53 -1.63 1.23
N GLU A 83 -2.35 -2.10 0.27
CA GLU A 83 -2.88 -3.47 0.27
C GLU A 83 -1.72 -4.48 0.30
N LEU A 84 -0.74 -4.37 -0.61
CA LEU A 84 0.41 -5.28 -0.64
C LEU A 84 1.22 -5.25 0.65
N ARG A 85 1.40 -4.07 1.24
CA ARG A 85 2.19 -3.88 2.45
C ARG A 85 1.57 -4.52 3.69
N TYR A 86 0.27 -4.30 3.89
CA TYR A 86 -0.39 -4.65 5.16
C TYR A 86 -1.22 -5.93 5.07
N LYS A 87 -1.61 -6.39 3.87
CA LYS A 87 -2.39 -7.63 3.74
C LYS A 87 -1.60 -8.86 4.18
N THR A 88 -0.28 -8.87 4.02
CA THR A 88 0.57 -9.94 4.56
C THR A 88 0.47 -10.04 6.09
N LEU A 89 0.12 -8.97 6.81
CA LEU A 89 -0.14 -9.07 8.25
C LEU A 89 -1.40 -9.89 8.57
N LEU A 90 -2.37 -9.92 7.64
CA LEU A 90 -3.58 -10.71 7.81
C LEU A 90 -3.34 -12.20 7.62
N THR A 91 -2.17 -12.64 7.13
CA THR A 91 -1.81 -14.06 7.17
C THR A 91 -1.32 -14.49 8.56
N GLN A 92 -1.03 -13.53 9.43
CA GLN A 92 -0.57 -13.75 10.80
C GLN A 92 -1.71 -13.72 11.83
N VAL A 93 -2.96 -13.50 11.39
CA VAL A 93 -4.12 -13.63 12.28
C VAL A 93 -4.49 -15.10 12.46
N ASN A 94 -4.71 -15.53 13.70
CA ASN A 94 -4.82 -16.95 14.03
C ASN A 94 -6.02 -17.27 14.91
N SER A 95 -6.51 -18.51 14.80
CA SER A 95 -7.46 -19.08 15.75
C SER A 95 -6.81 -19.25 17.13
N LEU A 96 -7.62 -19.27 18.18
CA LEU A 96 -7.11 -19.60 19.52
C LEU A 96 -6.72 -21.08 19.60
N PRO A 97 -5.68 -21.46 20.37
CA PRO A 97 -5.16 -22.84 20.41
C PRO A 97 -6.20 -23.92 20.73
N ASN A 98 -7.24 -23.58 21.50
CA ASN A 98 -8.27 -24.52 21.95
C ASN A 98 -9.52 -24.60 21.04
N ILE A 99 -9.55 -23.89 19.89
CA ILE A 99 -10.75 -23.83 19.03
C ILE A 99 -11.27 -25.21 18.59
N GLY A 100 -10.37 -26.19 18.40
CA GLY A 100 -10.74 -27.54 17.98
C GLY A 100 -11.77 -28.21 18.90
N ARG A 101 -11.84 -27.82 20.17
CA ARG A 101 -12.83 -28.33 21.14
C ARG A 101 -14.24 -27.80 20.90
N PHE A 102 -14.39 -26.69 20.20
CA PHE A 102 -15.65 -25.95 20.06
C PHE A 102 -16.17 -25.91 18.62
N GLN A 103 -15.44 -26.47 17.65
CA GLN A 103 -15.83 -26.49 16.23
C GLN A 103 -17.23 -27.05 15.97
N TYR A 104 -17.69 -27.99 16.80
CA TYR A 104 -19.03 -28.58 16.67
C TYR A 104 -20.16 -27.56 16.88
N LEU A 105 -19.90 -26.46 17.60
CA LEU A 105 -20.88 -25.39 17.85
C LEU A 105 -21.09 -24.49 16.64
N MET A 106 -20.17 -24.54 15.68
CA MET A 106 -20.25 -23.85 14.39
C MET A 106 -20.82 -24.74 13.29
N LYS A 107 -21.62 -25.78 13.61
CA LYS A 107 -22.25 -26.63 12.59
C LYS A 107 -23.76 -26.38 12.53
N PRO A 108 -24.33 -25.94 11.38
CA PRO A 108 -23.65 -25.57 10.13
C PRO A 108 -22.77 -24.31 10.28
N GLU A 109 -21.74 -24.21 9.44
CA GLU A 109 -20.78 -23.09 9.49
C GLU A 109 -21.48 -21.78 9.15
N PRO A 110 -21.38 -20.74 10.01
CA PRO A 110 -22.02 -19.47 9.71
C PRO A 110 -21.37 -18.83 8.47
N THR A 111 -22.20 -18.48 7.48
CA THR A 111 -21.76 -17.98 6.17
C THR A 111 -21.80 -16.46 6.05
N ASP A 112 -22.38 -15.77 7.02
CA ASP A 112 -22.53 -14.31 7.02
C ASP A 112 -22.48 -13.72 8.44
N LEU A 113 -22.40 -12.39 8.54
CA LEU A 113 -22.33 -11.73 9.85
C LEU A 113 -23.61 -11.91 10.68
N ALA A 114 -24.78 -12.09 10.07
CA ALA A 114 -26.03 -12.21 10.82
C ALA A 114 -26.06 -13.54 11.57
N THR A 115 -25.76 -14.64 10.88
CA THR A 115 -25.65 -15.99 11.43
C THR A 115 -24.53 -16.09 12.47
N TRP A 116 -23.39 -15.42 12.25
CA TRP A 116 -22.35 -15.29 13.28
C TRP A 116 -22.86 -14.59 14.55
N ASN A 117 -23.54 -13.45 14.41
CA ASN A 117 -24.05 -12.71 15.56
C ASN A 117 -25.15 -13.46 16.32
N GLU A 118 -26.03 -14.19 15.62
CA GLU A 118 -27.02 -15.07 16.25
C GLU A 118 -26.35 -16.20 17.04
N LEU A 119 -25.34 -16.85 16.46
CA LEU A 119 -24.55 -17.86 17.14
C LEU A 119 -23.91 -17.27 18.40
N LEU A 120 -23.18 -16.17 18.30
CA LEU A 120 -22.50 -15.54 19.44
C LEU A 120 -23.47 -15.13 20.55
N ASN A 121 -24.66 -14.64 20.21
CA ASN A 121 -25.70 -14.33 21.19
C ASN A 121 -26.17 -15.56 21.95
N ARG A 122 -26.38 -16.69 21.25
CA ARG A 122 -26.75 -17.97 21.87
C ARG A 122 -25.64 -18.51 22.75
N ILE A 123 -24.38 -18.45 22.31
CA ILE A 123 -23.24 -18.96 23.08
C ILE A 123 -23.08 -18.14 24.37
N ARG A 124 -23.18 -16.81 24.28
CA ARG A 124 -23.08 -15.91 25.43
C ARG A 124 -24.09 -16.20 26.55
N GLN A 125 -25.27 -16.71 26.20
CA GLN A 125 -26.32 -17.02 27.17
C GLN A 125 -26.17 -18.41 27.80
N ASN A 126 -25.53 -19.36 27.11
CA ASN A 126 -25.61 -20.78 27.43
C ASN A 126 -24.27 -21.45 27.76
N TYR A 127 -23.15 -20.77 27.51
CA TYR A 127 -21.79 -21.31 27.67
C TYR A 127 -20.89 -20.38 28.47
N ASP A 128 -19.79 -20.92 28.96
CA ASP A 128 -18.78 -20.18 29.70
C ASP A 128 -18.01 -19.17 28.84
N ASP A 129 -17.24 -18.30 29.51
CA ASP A 129 -16.43 -17.28 28.87
C ASP A 129 -15.36 -17.88 27.93
N GLN A 130 -14.90 -19.11 28.15
CA GLN A 130 -13.87 -19.75 27.33
C GLN A 130 -14.41 -20.14 25.94
N VAL A 131 -15.62 -20.72 25.89
CA VAL A 131 -16.31 -21.02 24.62
C VAL A 131 -16.65 -19.72 23.90
N ASN A 132 -17.18 -18.72 24.63
CA ASN A 132 -17.49 -17.41 24.09
C ASN A 132 -16.26 -16.77 23.43
N LEU A 133 -15.15 -16.75 24.14
CA LEU A 133 -13.88 -16.19 23.70
C LEU A 133 -13.42 -16.80 22.37
N ALA A 134 -13.39 -18.13 22.31
CA ALA A 134 -12.95 -18.85 21.12
C ALA A 134 -13.81 -18.53 19.90
N LEU A 135 -15.13 -18.55 20.04
CA LEU A 135 -16.04 -18.31 18.91
C LEU A 135 -16.08 -16.84 18.48
N VAL A 136 -15.92 -15.89 19.42
CA VAL A 136 -15.79 -14.46 19.06
C VAL A 136 -14.51 -14.23 18.25
N ASN A 137 -13.39 -14.90 18.60
CA ASN A 137 -12.16 -14.82 17.78
C ASN A 137 -12.39 -15.38 16.36
N GLU A 138 -13.07 -16.52 16.21
CA GLU A 138 -13.38 -17.06 14.89
C GLU A 138 -14.29 -16.14 14.06
N ALA A 139 -15.25 -15.46 14.69
CA ALA A 139 -16.04 -14.44 14.00
C ALA A 139 -15.18 -13.28 13.49
N GLY A 140 -14.13 -12.91 14.25
CA GLY A 140 -13.11 -11.96 13.83
C GLY A 140 -12.33 -12.43 12.60
N LEU A 141 -11.89 -13.68 12.58
CA LEU A 141 -11.20 -14.29 11.42
C LEU A 141 -12.11 -14.39 10.20
N PHE A 142 -13.37 -14.77 10.39
CA PHE A 142 -14.39 -14.74 9.35
C PHE A 142 -14.53 -13.34 8.74
N ALA A 143 -14.63 -12.31 9.59
CA ALA A 143 -14.72 -10.93 9.12
C ALA A 143 -13.48 -10.52 8.31
N ILE A 144 -12.27 -10.94 8.70
CA ILE A 144 -11.05 -10.71 7.90
C ILE A 144 -11.10 -11.41 6.55
N ASN A 145 -11.50 -12.67 6.52
CA ASN A 145 -11.61 -13.45 5.27
C ASN A 145 -12.65 -12.86 4.30
N ASN A 146 -13.63 -12.12 4.82
CA ASN A 146 -14.65 -11.41 4.03
C ASN A 146 -14.33 -9.92 3.82
N ASN A 147 -13.09 -9.48 4.11
CA ASN A 147 -12.66 -8.08 3.93
C ASN A 147 -13.52 -7.05 4.71
N LEU A 148 -13.90 -7.42 5.94
CA LEU A 148 -14.72 -6.64 6.88
C LEU A 148 -13.89 -6.24 8.11
N PRO A 149 -12.88 -5.36 7.96
CA PRO A 149 -11.91 -5.10 9.02
C PRO A 149 -12.50 -4.38 10.23
N ASP A 150 -13.52 -3.54 10.07
CA ASP A 150 -14.16 -2.83 11.19
C ASP A 150 -14.92 -3.80 12.12
N GLN A 151 -15.58 -4.80 11.53
CA GLN A 151 -16.24 -5.87 12.25
C GLN A 151 -15.21 -6.79 12.93
N ALA A 152 -14.11 -7.11 12.23
CA ALA A 152 -13.02 -7.88 12.82
C ALA A 152 -12.41 -7.18 14.04
N ILE A 153 -12.16 -5.86 13.97
CA ILE A 153 -11.72 -5.04 15.11
C ILE A 153 -12.71 -5.17 16.27
N SER A 154 -14.01 -5.02 15.99
CA SER A 154 -15.06 -5.11 17.03
C SER A 154 -15.09 -6.49 17.70
N TYR A 155 -14.95 -7.57 16.93
CA TYR A 155 -14.88 -8.93 17.47
C TYR A 155 -13.62 -9.14 18.30
N PHE A 156 -12.44 -8.74 17.82
CA PHE A 156 -11.20 -8.91 18.58
C PHE A 156 -11.15 -8.04 19.84
N GLU A 157 -11.66 -6.81 19.82
CA GLU A 157 -11.81 -5.97 21.01
C GLU A 157 -12.73 -6.66 22.05
N ASN A 158 -13.85 -7.26 21.61
CA ASN A 158 -14.73 -8.03 22.49
C ASN A 158 -14.03 -9.27 23.07
N ALA A 159 -13.32 -10.04 22.24
CA ALA A 159 -12.56 -11.20 22.69
C ALA A 159 -11.51 -10.82 23.75
N ILE A 160 -10.79 -9.71 23.58
CA ILE A 160 -9.85 -9.21 24.60
C ILE A 160 -10.57 -8.87 25.91
N LEU A 161 -11.78 -8.29 25.87
CA LEU A 161 -12.58 -8.00 27.07
C LEU A 161 -13.03 -9.28 27.80
N ILE A 162 -13.37 -10.34 27.07
CA ILE A 162 -13.70 -11.64 27.66
C ILE A 162 -12.44 -12.25 28.28
N ALA A 163 -11.34 -12.32 27.52
CA ALA A 163 -10.05 -12.84 27.97
C ALA A 163 -9.48 -12.05 29.16
N ALA A 164 -9.87 -10.77 29.33
CA ALA A 164 -9.49 -9.95 30.48
C ALA A 164 -9.98 -10.51 31.83
N LYS A 165 -11.11 -11.22 31.82
CA LYS A 165 -11.68 -11.90 33.00
C LYS A 165 -10.98 -13.23 33.28
N GLU A 166 -10.35 -13.81 32.27
CA GLU A 166 -9.67 -15.09 32.36
C GLU A 166 -8.17 -14.93 32.61
N SER A 167 -7.54 -15.94 33.21
CA SER A 167 -6.10 -15.93 33.51
C SER A 167 -5.22 -16.51 32.39
N ASN A 168 -5.78 -16.80 31.20
CA ASN A 168 -5.01 -17.43 30.12
C ASN A 168 -4.18 -16.40 29.34
N LYS A 169 -2.86 -16.38 29.61
CA LYS A 169 -1.91 -15.47 28.98
C LYS A 169 -1.68 -15.75 27.49
N LEU A 170 -1.75 -17.01 27.06
CA LEU A 170 -1.48 -17.40 25.67
C LEU A 170 -2.58 -16.90 24.73
N ASP A 171 -3.85 -17.04 25.15
CA ASP A 171 -4.97 -16.53 24.36
C ASP A 171 -4.86 -15.01 24.19
N ARG A 172 -4.48 -14.28 25.24
CA ARG A 172 -4.27 -12.83 25.16
C ARG A 172 -3.20 -12.45 24.13
N ILE A 173 -2.07 -13.15 24.07
CA ILE A 173 -1.01 -12.89 23.07
C ILE A 173 -1.59 -12.98 21.65
N VAL A 174 -2.32 -14.07 21.35
CA VAL A 174 -2.94 -14.26 20.03
C VAL A 174 -3.95 -13.16 19.73
N LEU A 175 -4.81 -12.80 20.68
CA LEU A 175 -5.83 -11.77 20.49
C LEU A 175 -5.24 -10.37 20.25
N HIS A 176 -4.23 -9.99 21.04
CA HIS A 176 -3.56 -8.71 20.84
C HIS A 176 -2.79 -8.69 19.51
N GLN A 177 -2.16 -9.80 19.12
CA GLN A 177 -1.52 -9.93 17.80
C GLN A 177 -2.54 -9.76 16.68
N ASN A 178 -3.69 -10.45 16.76
CA ASN A 178 -4.77 -10.38 15.79
C ASN A 178 -5.29 -8.95 15.65
N LEU A 179 -5.66 -8.32 16.78
CA LEU A 179 -6.18 -6.96 16.78
C LEU A 179 -5.17 -5.95 16.23
N ALA A 180 -3.89 -6.03 16.63
CA ALA A 180 -2.85 -5.14 16.13
C ALA A 180 -2.66 -5.28 14.61
N ALA A 181 -2.66 -6.51 14.08
CA ALA A 181 -2.55 -6.75 12.63
C ALA A 181 -3.69 -6.08 11.85
N VAL A 182 -4.93 -6.22 12.31
CA VAL A 182 -6.09 -5.60 11.64
C VAL A 182 -6.08 -4.08 11.79
N LEU A 183 -5.70 -3.55 12.96
CA LEU A 183 -5.58 -2.10 13.15
C LEU A 183 -4.52 -1.49 12.23
N LEU A 184 -3.39 -2.17 12.01
CA LEU A 184 -2.38 -1.75 11.03
C LEU A 184 -2.94 -1.76 9.61
N TYR A 185 -3.66 -2.82 9.23
CA TYR A 185 -4.31 -2.93 7.93
C TYR A 185 -5.32 -1.81 7.68
N SER A 186 -6.15 -1.47 8.68
CA SER A 186 -7.11 -0.35 8.62
C SER A 186 -6.48 1.04 8.73
N GLY A 187 -5.16 1.14 8.94
CA GLY A 187 -4.46 2.42 9.11
C GLY A 187 -4.66 3.09 10.48
N ASN A 188 -5.21 2.37 11.46
CA ASN A 188 -5.40 2.83 12.84
C ASN A 188 -4.09 2.71 13.64
N PHE A 189 -3.04 3.40 13.19
CA PHE A 189 -1.67 3.24 13.68
C PHE A 189 -1.50 3.58 15.16
N GLU A 190 -2.20 4.59 15.68
CA GLU A 190 -2.21 4.93 17.11
C GLU A 190 -2.68 3.76 17.98
N LYS A 191 -3.86 3.23 17.68
CA LYS A 191 -4.42 2.09 18.42
C LYS A 191 -3.56 0.84 18.25
N ALA A 192 -3.09 0.58 17.03
CA ALA A 192 -2.20 -0.55 16.74
C ALA A 192 -0.93 -0.50 17.61
N SER A 193 -0.32 0.68 17.77
CA SER A 193 0.88 0.84 18.60
C SER A 193 0.61 0.52 20.07
N VAL A 194 -0.57 0.86 20.60
CA VAL A 194 -0.94 0.57 22.00
C VAL A 194 -1.13 -0.93 22.18
N VAL A 195 -1.94 -1.56 21.32
CA VAL A 195 -2.23 -3.00 21.38
C VAL A 195 -0.95 -3.83 21.20
N ALA A 196 -0.08 -3.45 20.26
CA ALA A 196 1.19 -4.15 20.05
C ALA A 196 2.16 -3.99 21.24
N GLN A 197 2.11 -2.87 21.96
CA GLN A 197 2.90 -2.67 23.18
C GLN A 197 2.40 -3.55 24.33
N GLU A 198 1.09 -3.73 24.47
CA GLU A 198 0.50 -4.68 25.41
C GLU A 198 0.90 -6.13 25.06
N ASN A 199 0.85 -6.49 23.78
CA ASN A 199 1.30 -7.79 23.30
C ASN A 199 2.78 -8.04 23.63
N LEU A 200 3.64 -7.05 23.40
CA LEU A 200 5.06 -7.14 23.72
C LEU A 200 5.29 -7.42 25.21
N ASN A 201 4.54 -6.76 26.09
CA ASN A 201 4.65 -6.98 27.54
C ASN A 201 4.28 -8.42 27.93
N LEU A 202 3.26 -9.00 27.29
CA LEU A 202 2.86 -10.39 27.49
C LEU A 202 3.92 -11.37 26.94
N ALA A 203 4.43 -11.12 25.73
CA ALA A 203 5.45 -11.94 25.07
C ALA A 203 6.79 -11.95 25.83
N VAL A 204 7.17 -10.84 26.45
CA VAL A 204 8.37 -10.79 27.32
C VAL A 204 8.18 -11.69 28.55
N GLN A 205 6.97 -11.74 29.11
CA GLN A 205 6.68 -12.63 30.25
C GLN A 205 6.68 -14.11 29.86
N SER A 206 6.20 -14.44 28.65
CA SER A 206 6.22 -15.82 28.13
C SER A 206 7.62 -16.28 27.71
N LYS A 207 8.59 -15.34 27.58
CA LYS A 207 9.95 -15.57 27.08
C LYS A 207 9.99 -16.13 25.65
N ASP A 208 8.91 -15.97 24.89
CA ASP A 208 8.87 -16.37 23.49
C ASP A 208 9.54 -15.29 22.62
N TYR A 209 10.61 -15.66 21.92
CA TYR A 209 11.34 -14.71 21.09
C TYR A 209 10.63 -14.37 19.78
N HIS A 210 9.81 -15.29 19.24
CA HIS A 210 9.03 -15.06 18.03
C HIS A 210 7.92 -14.04 18.28
N ASP A 211 7.15 -14.23 19.35
CA ASP A 211 6.07 -13.30 19.72
C ASP A 211 6.61 -11.91 20.05
N GLN A 212 7.74 -11.83 20.76
CA GLN A 212 8.41 -10.56 21.03
C GLN A 212 8.82 -9.86 19.73
N ALA A 213 9.35 -10.61 18.76
CA ALA A 213 9.76 -10.05 17.47
C ALA A 213 8.55 -9.52 16.68
N ASN A 214 7.46 -10.28 16.63
CA ASN A 214 6.21 -9.88 15.98
C ASN A 214 5.63 -8.60 16.59
N ALA A 215 5.61 -8.52 17.92
CA ALA A 215 5.15 -7.31 18.60
C ALA A 215 6.03 -6.09 18.27
N TRP A 216 7.36 -6.25 18.24
CA TRP A 216 8.26 -5.17 17.80
C TRP A 216 8.04 -4.77 16.34
N MET A 217 7.78 -5.73 15.45
CA MET A 217 7.43 -5.45 14.05
C MET A 217 6.15 -4.64 13.95
N GLN A 218 5.09 -5.03 14.67
CA GLN A 218 3.82 -4.30 14.68
C GLN A 218 3.98 -2.86 15.18
N ILE A 219 4.78 -2.65 16.25
CA ILE A 219 5.13 -1.30 16.73
C ILE A 219 5.88 -0.51 15.66
N ALA A 220 6.87 -1.12 14.98
CA ALA A 220 7.62 -0.47 13.92
C ALA A 220 6.74 -0.07 12.73
N LEU A 221 5.81 -0.93 12.33
CA LEU A 221 4.85 -0.65 11.26
C LEU A 221 3.90 0.48 11.63
N ALA A 222 3.39 0.51 12.87
CA ALA A 222 2.59 1.63 13.36
C ALA A 222 3.38 2.95 13.31
N LYS A 223 4.64 2.94 13.75
CA LYS A 223 5.54 4.11 13.67
C LYS A 223 5.77 4.54 12.23
N SER A 224 5.99 3.60 11.31
CA SER A 224 6.14 3.91 9.89
C SER A 224 4.87 4.50 9.28
N GLY A 225 3.68 3.99 9.62
CA GLY A 225 2.40 4.54 9.18
C GLY A 225 2.19 5.99 9.65
N LYS A 226 2.71 6.32 10.84
CA LYS A 226 2.78 7.69 11.37
C LYS A 226 3.92 8.54 10.83
N ARG A 227 4.70 8.03 9.87
CA ARG A 227 5.90 8.66 9.29
C ARG A 227 7.07 8.88 10.26
N ASN A 228 7.08 8.18 11.40
CA ASN A 228 8.22 8.11 12.31
C ASN A 228 9.23 7.06 11.80
N TYR A 229 9.81 7.30 10.62
CA TYR A 229 10.61 6.30 9.92
C TYR A 229 11.89 5.90 10.66
N HIS A 230 12.53 6.85 11.36
CA HIS A 230 13.75 6.57 12.12
C HIS A 230 13.48 5.59 13.27
N GLU A 231 12.41 5.79 14.05
CA GLU A 231 12.03 4.87 15.12
C GLU A 231 11.63 3.49 14.55
N ALA A 232 10.90 3.47 13.43
CA ALA A 232 10.52 2.23 12.76
C ALA A 232 11.76 1.41 12.34
N GLU A 233 12.72 2.05 11.67
CA GLU A 233 13.99 1.45 11.27
C GLU A 233 14.74 0.85 12.48
N GLN A 234 14.88 1.63 13.56
CA GLN A 234 15.57 1.18 14.78
C GLN A 234 14.86 -0.02 15.42
N ASN A 235 13.53 -0.02 15.49
CA ASN A 235 12.77 -1.13 16.05
C ASN A 235 12.94 -2.40 15.20
N ILE A 236 12.94 -2.31 13.87
CA ILE A 236 13.14 -3.47 13.01
C ILE A 236 14.58 -4.02 13.17
N ILE A 237 15.59 -3.16 13.00
CA ILE A 237 17.00 -3.57 12.97
C ILE A 237 17.49 -4.04 14.34
N ARG A 238 17.18 -3.29 15.40
CA ARG A 238 17.78 -3.52 16.73
C ARG A 238 16.91 -4.36 17.66
N LYS A 239 15.61 -4.48 17.41
CA LYS A 239 14.69 -5.23 18.27
C LYS A 239 14.18 -6.49 17.58
N ALA A 240 13.47 -6.37 16.45
CA ALA A 240 12.82 -7.51 15.81
C ALA A 240 13.79 -8.51 15.18
N ILE A 241 14.70 -8.07 14.30
CA ILE A 241 15.62 -8.97 13.56
C ILE A 241 16.48 -9.86 14.48
N PRO A 242 17.10 -9.34 15.57
CA PRO A 242 17.86 -10.18 16.49
C PRO A 242 17.00 -11.25 17.17
N LEU A 243 15.73 -10.95 17.46
CA LEU A 243 14.80 -11.89 18.06
C LEU A 243 14.36 -12.97 17.05
N TYR A 244 14.06 -12.61 15.80
CA TYR A 244 13.82 -13.60 14.74
C TYR A 244 15.00 -14.54 14.53
N ASN A 245 16.24 -14.04 14.62
CA ASN A 245 17.43 -14.91 14.57
C ASN A 245 17.45 -15.92 15.74
N LYS A 246 17.11 -15.49 16.96
CA LYS A 246 17.04 -16.38 18.14
C LYS A 246 15.92 -17.42 18.00
N ALA A 247 14.77 -17.02 17.47
CA ALA A 247 13.63 -17.89 17.21
C ALA A 247 13.84 -18.81 16.00
N LYS A 248 14.87 -18.56 15.16
CA LYS A 248 15.06 -19.19 13.84
C LYS A 248 13.85 -19.03 12.91
N ALA A 249 13.12 -17.93 13.07
CA ALA A 249 11.96 -17.58 12.26
C ALA A 249 12.41 -16.89 10.96
N TYR A 250 12.81 -17.71 9.97
CA TYR A 250 13.40 -17.21 8.73
C TYR A 250 12.40 -16.49 7.84
N GLU A 251 11.16 -16.97 7.77
CA GLU A 251 10.08 -16.36 6.97
C GLU A 251 9.73 -14.97 7.49
N ASP A 252 9.47 -14.83 8.78
CA ASP A 252 9.19 -13.53 9.39
C ASP A 252 10.36 -12.55 9.28
N LYS A 253 11.60 -13.05 9.30
CA LYS A 253 12.78 -12.23 9.07
C LYS A 253 12.86 -11.70 7.64
N ILE A 254 12.49 -12.50 6.65
CA ILE A 254 12.40 -12.08 5.24
C ILE A 254 11.37 -10.95 5.12
N ILE A 255 10.17 -11.16 5.66
CA ILE A 255 9.09 -10.16 5.69
C ILE A 255 9.56 -8.89 6.42
N ALA A 256 10.29 -9.01 7.52
CA ALA A 256 10.82 -7.86 8.25
C ALA A 256 11.81 -7.02 7.42
N TRP A 257 12.66 -7.66 6.61
CA TRP A 257 13.55 -6.96 5.69
C TRP A 257 12.81 -6.28 4.54
N GLU A 258 11.75 -6.90 4.00
CA GLU A 258 10.89 -6.27 3.00
C GLU A 258 10.19 -5.02 3.55
N GLN A 259 9.62 -5.12 4.76
CA GLN A 259 8.99 -3.99 5.41
C GLN A 259 9.98 -2.87 5.71
N LEU A 260 11.22 -3.21 6.10
CA LEU A 260 12.30 -2.24 6.26
C LEU A 260 12.68 -1.57 4.94
N ALA A 261 12.75 -2.33 3.84
CA ALA A 261 12.99 -1.76 2.52
C ALA A 261 11.89 -0.76 2.13
N GLN A 262 10.63 -1.06 2.42
CA GLN A 262 9.52 -0.11 2.24
C GLN A 262 9.68 1.15 3.11
N VAL A 263 10.12 1.02 4.36
CA VAL A 263 10.46 2.18 5.22
C VAL A 263 11.56 3.04 4.60
N TYR A 264 12.53 2.43 3.90
CA TYR A 264 13.56 3.17 3.17
C TYR A 264 13.05 3.79 1.86
N PHE A 265 12.15 3.13 1.12
CA PHE A 265 11.50 3.72 -0.05
C PHE A 265 10.74 5.00 0.29
N GLU A 266 10.01 5.01 1.41
CA GLU A 266 9.30 6.19 1.93
C GLU A 266 10.24 7.35 2.29
N GLN A 267 11.53 7.05 2.55
CA GLN A 267 12.58 8.03 2.81
C GLN A 267 13.41 8.38 1.55
N ASN A 268 13.08 7.83 0.38
CA ASN A 268 13.88 7.91 -0.85
C ASN A 268 15.30 7.34 -0.73
N LYS A 269 15.51 6.39 0.20
CA LYS A 269 16.79 5.72 0.47
C LYS A 269 16.88 4.39 -0.28
N TYR A 270 16.95 4.45 -1.62
CA TYR A 270 16.76 3.28 -2.47
C TYR A 270 17.93 2.29 -2.42
N THR A 271 19.15 2.76 -2.21
CA THR A 271 20.33 1.88 -2.09
C THR A 271 20.25 1.01 -0.84
N GLU A 272 19.84 1.60 0.28
CA GLU A 272 19.61 0.88 1.54
C GLU A 272 18.46 -0.12 1.38
N ALA A 273 17.35 0.28 0.73
CA ALA A 273 16.26 -0.62 0.42
C ALA A 273 16.73 -1.84 -0.39
N GLN A 274 17.50 -1.63 -1.47
CA GLN A 274 18.06 -2.71 -2.29
C GLN A 274 18.94 -3.65 -1.47
N TRP A 275 19.76 -3.12 -0.56
CA TRP A 275 20.63 -3.93 0.28
C TRP A 275 19.81 -4.94 1.10
N PHE A 276 18.77 -4.49 1.80
CA PHE A 276 17.92 -5.38 2.61
C PHE A 276 17.09 -6.34 1.77
N LEU A 277 16.61 -5.92 0.59
CA LEU A 277 15.87 -6.80 -0.33
C LEU A 277 16.75 -7.94 -0.87
N LEU A 278 18.02 -7.67 -1.19
CA LEU A 278 18.97 -8.71 -1.60
C LEU A 278 19.25 -9.69 -0.46
N GLN A 279 19.33 -9.22 0.79
CA GLN A 279 19.44 -10.11 1.96
C GLN A 279 18.18 -11.00 2.11
N ALA A 280 17.00 -10.41 1.92
CA ALA A 280 15.72 -11.13 1.96
C ALA A 280 15.65 -12.20 0.87
N GLN A 281 15.97 -11.86 -0.38
CA GLN A 281 16.01 -12.79 -1.51
C GLN A 281 16.97 -13.96 -1.25
N GLN A 282 18.21 -13.65 -0.84
CA GLN A 282 19.21 -14.67 -0.56
C GLN A 282 18.77 -15.63 0.56
N LEU A 283 18.13 -15.11 1.62
CA LEU A 283 17.62 -15.96 2.70
C LEU A 283 16.43 -16.81 2.23
N ALA A 284 15.52 -16.23 1.45
CA ALA A 284 14.38 -16.90 0.86
C ALA A 284 14.81 -18.08 -0.01
N GLU A 285 15.78 -17.88 -0.92
CA GLU A 285 16.35 -18.94 -1.77
C GLU A 285 17.03 -20.03 -0.94
N ASN A 286 17.90 -19.64 -0.01
CA ASN A 286 18.65 -20.58 0.84
C ASN A 286 17.73 -21.46 1.71
N LYS A 287 16.59 -20.92 2.15
CA LYS A 287 15.60 -21.63 2.97
C LYS A 287 14.46 -22.22 2.17
N LYS A 288 14.46 -22.04 0.84
CA LYS A 288 13.37 -22.46 -0.07
C LYS A 288 12.01 -21.88 0.32
N ILE A 289 12.00 -20.67 0.88
CA ILE A 289 10.80 -19.91 1.23
C ILE A 289 10.44 -19.08 -0.01
N THR A 290 9.67 -19.68 -0.92
CA THR A 290 9.42 -19.06 -2.23
C THR A 290 8.23 -18.10 -2.23
N ASN A 291 7.39 -18.11 -1.18
CA ASN A 291 6.16 -17.33 -1.09
C ASN A 291 6.41 -15.82 -1.22
N GLU A 292 7.48 -15.33 -0.59
CA GLU A 292 7.81 -13.90 -0.55
C GLU A 292 8.58 -13.38 -1.78
N LEU A 293 9.21 -14.27 -2.57
CA LEU A 293 10.06 -13.88 -3.70
C LEU A 293 9.41 -12.90 -4.70
N PRO A 294 8.14 -13.05 -5.13
CA PRO A 294 7.53 -12.11 -6.06
C PRO A 294 7.40 -10.70 -5.51
N ALA A 295 7.17 -10.55 -4.20
CA ALA A 295 7.10 -9.23 -3.56
C ALA A 295 8.49 -8.58 -3.49
N ILE A 296 9.51 -9.37 -3.17
CA ILE A 296 10.92 -8.91 -3.16
C ILE A 296 11.35 -8.47 -4.56
N GLU A 297 11.08 -9.27 -5.59
CA GLU A 297 11.39 -8.95 -6.99
C GLU A 297 10.67 -7.69 -7.46
N TYR A 298 9.39 -7.53 -7.11
CA TYR A 298 8.63 -6.30 -7.39
C TYR A 298 9.30 -5.05 -6.80
N LEU A 299 9.74 -5.14 -5.53
CA LEU A 299 10.38 -4.02 -4.85
C LEU A 299 11.76 -3.72 -5.43
N LEU A 300 12.55 -4.75 -5.79
CA LEU A 300 13.83 -4.58 -6.49
C LEU A 300 13.65 -3.88 -7.84
N ALA A 301 12.69 -4.34 -8.65
CA ALA A 301 12.35 -3.73 -9.95
C ALA A 301 11.88 -2.27 -9.79
N SER A 302 11.07 -2.01 -8.77
CA SER A 302 10.63 -0.65 -8.41
C SER A 302 11.80 0.24 -8.03
N SER A 303 12.79 -0.29 -7.34
CA SER A 303 14.04 0.44 -7.05
C SER A 303 14.78 0.84 -8.33
N LYS A 304 14.89 -0.07 -9.30
CA LYS A 304 15.54 0.22 -10.60
C LYS A 304 14.77 1.25 -11.43
N LEU A 305 13.45 1.26 -11.35
CA LEU A 305 12.62 2.29 -11.97
C LEU A 305 12.95 3.68 -11.37
N LEU A 306 13.07 3.78 -10.05
CA LEU A 306 13.40 5.03 -9.35
C LEU A 306 14.84 5.50 -9.64
N ASP A 307 15.78 4.56 -9.80
CA ASP A 307 17.15 4.82 -10.28
C ASP A 307 17.21 5.20 -11.78
N LYS A 308 16.06 5.34 -12.46
CA LYS A 308 15.92 5.63 -13.90
C LYS A 308 16.53 4.55 -14.81
N ASN A 309 16.73 3.34 -14.29
CA ASN A 309 17.21 2.21 -15.07
C ASN A 309 16.04 1.46 -15.72
N PHE A 310 15.33 2.15 -16.61
CA PHE A 310 14.07 1.70 -17.19
C PHE A 310 14.15 0.36 -17.93
N LYS A 311 15.29 0.07 -18.58
CA LYS A 311 15.49 -1.19 -19.32
C LYS A 311 15.58 -2.39 -18.39
N ILE A 312 16.30 -2.26 -17.27
CA ILE A 312 16.40 -3.33 -16.27
C ILE A 312 15.06 -3.48 -15.54
N ALA A 313 14.46 -2.36 -15.11
CA ALA A 313 13.15 -2.37 -14.48
C ALA A 313 12.09 -3.07 -15.36
N LYS A 314 12.05 -2.78 -16.68
CA LYS A 314 11.16 -3.47 -17.63
C LYS A 314 11.32 -4.99 -17.56
N LYS A 315 12.56 -5.48 -17.65
CA LYS A 315 12.85 -6.93 -17.64
C LYS A 315 12.38 -7.58 -16.34
N GLU A 316 12.72 -6.98 -15.20
CA GLU A 316 12.38 -7.52 -13.88
C GLU A 316 10.87 -7.50 -13.65
N PHE A 317 10.19 -6.39 -13.96
CA PHE A 317 8.73 -6.34 -13.84
C PHE A 317 8.01 -7.33 -14.75
N LEU A 318 8.50 -7.61 -15.97
CA LEU A 318 7.91 -8.65 -16.82
C LEU A 318 8.05 -10.04 -16.18
N SER A 319 9.17 -10.34 -15.53
CA SER A 319 9.36 -11.58 -14.76
C SER A 319 8.36 -11.64 -13.60
N THR A 320 8.28 -10.58 -12.79
CA THR A 320 7.35 -10.50 -11.67
C THR A 320 5.88 -10.60 -12.11
N LEU A 321 5.52 -10.06 -13.28
CA LEU A 321 4.17 -10.15 -13.83
C LEU A 321 3.77 -11.61 -14.09
N LEU A 322 4.68 -12.42 -14.62
CA LEU A 322 4.44 -13.85 -14.85
C LEU A 322 4.21 -14.58 -13.52
N LEU A 323 5.09 -14.34 -12.53
CA LEU A 323 4.95 -14.94 -11.20
C LEU A 323 3.64 -14.54 -10.50
N ALA A 324 3.24 -13.27 -10.61
CA ALA A 324 1.99 -12.79 -10.03
C ALA A 324 0.77 -13.50 -10.63
N ARG A 325 0.77 -13.73 -11.96
CA ARG A 325 -0.29 -14.47 -12.67
C ARG A 325 -0.32 -15.94 -12.31
N GLU A 326 0.83 -16.60 -12.29
CA GLU A 326 0.96 -18.01 -11.91
C GLU A 326 0.41 -18.27 -10.50
N ARG A 327 0.68 -17.34 -9.58
CA ARG A 327 0.21 -17.41 -8.18
C ARG A 327 -1.18 -16.82 -7.96
N LYS A 328 -1.84 -16.32 -9.02
CA LYS A 328 -3.14 -15.63 -8.93
C LYS A 328 -3.14 -14.48 -7.91
N ASN A 329 -2.01 -13.80 -7.75
CA ASN A 329 -1.87 -12.65 -6.86
C ASN A 329 -2.31 -11.37 -7.60
N VAL A 330 -3.63 -11.15 -7.63
CA VAL A 330 -4.24 -10.02 -8.34
C VAL A 330 -3.73 -8.65 -7.86
N PRO A 331 -3.60 -8.37 -6.55
CA PRO A 331 -3.02 -7.10 -6.08
C PRO A 331 -1.60 -6.85 -6.62
N LEU A 332 -0.75 -7.87 -6.63
CA LEU A 332 0.62 -7.76 -7.15
C LEU A 332 0.61 -7.56 -8.67
N GLU A 333 -0.25 -8.29 -9.39
CA GLU A 333 -0.40 -8.12 -10.84
C GLU A 333 -0.80 -6.69 -11.20
N LEU A 334 -1.77 -6.11 -10.48
CA LEU A 334 -2.17 -4.71 -10.67
C LEU A 334 -1.02 -3.74 -10.39
N ALA A 335 -0.25 -3.97 -9.32
CA ALA A 335 0.89 -3.13 -8.97
C ALA A 335 1.99 -3.17 -10.04
N VAL A 336 2.27 -4.36 -10.57
CA VAL A 336 3.27 -4.58 -11.62
C VAL A 336 2.82 -3.95 -12.93
N LEU A 337 1.55 -4.11 -13.32
CA LEU A 337 1.01 -3.49 -14.53
C LEU A 337 1.05 -1.94 -14.46
N ASP A 338 0.73 -1.35 -13.31
CA ASP A 338 0.86 0.10 -13.11
C ASP A 338 2.30 0.58 -13.34
N LYS A 339 3.27 -0.13 -12.75
CA LYS A 339 4.70 0.21 -12.87
C LYS A 339 5.30 -0.11 -14.23
N LEU A 340 4.87 -1.17 -14.90
CA LEU A 340 5.25 -1.45 -16.29
C LEU A 340 4.75 -0.35 -17.23
N GLY A 341 3.51 0.12 -17.04
CA GLY A 341 2.98 1.25 -17.81
C GLY A 341 3.84 2.51 -17.65
N GLU A 342 4.22 2.83 -16.42
CA GLU A 342 5.14 3.95 -16.13
C GLU A 342 6.51 3.78 -16.81
N VAL A 343 7.08 2.56 -16.76
CA VAL A 343 8.33 2.24 -17.48
C VAL A 343 8.19 2.43 -18.98
N TYR A 344 7.10 1.97 -19.60
CA TYR A 344 6.86 2.12 -21.04
C TYR A 344 6.70 3.58 -21.46
N ILE A 345 6.04 4.41 -20.66
CA ILE A 345 5.95 5.86 -20.88
C ILE A 345 7.35 6.48 -20.89
N HIS A 346 8.22 6.14 -19.92
CA HIS A 346 9.59 6.65 -19.89
C HIS A 346 10.45 6.18 -21.07
N LEU A 347 10.20 4.96 -21.57
CA LEU A 347 10.86 4.41 -22.75
C LEU A 347 10.28 4.94 -24.08
N LYS A 348 9.20 5.73 -24.04
CA LYS A 348 8.42 6.21 -25.20
C LYS A 348 7.82 5.07 -26.04
N ASP A 349 7.60 3.92 -25.42
CA ASP A 349 6.96 2.76 -26.04
C ASP A 349 5.45 2.83 -25.76
N PHE A 350 4.80 3.76 -26.45
CA PHE A 350 3.41 4.13 -26.15
C PHE A 350 2.40 3.04 -26.51
N GLU A 351 2.72 2.18 -27.47
CA GLU A 351 1.87 1.05 -27.85
C GLU A 351 1.80 0.04 -26.70
N GLU A 352 2.95 -0.35 -26.15
CA GLU A 352 2.99 -1.28 -25.01
C GLU A 352 2.48 -0.64 -23.71
N ALA A 353 2.68 0.67 -23.52
CA ALA A 353 2.07 1.40 -22.42
C ALA A 353 0.53 1.33 -22.49
N ASP A 354 -0.06 1.51 -23.68
CA ASP A 354 -1.51 1.47 -23.86
C ASP A 354 -2.06 0.06 -23.62
N LYS A 355 -1.42 -0.98 -24.18
CA LYS A 355 -1.78 -2.38 -23.93
C LYS A 355 -1.72 -2.73 -22.44
N THR A 356 -0.64 -2.31 -21.77
CA THR A 356 -0.46 -2.53 -20.33
C THR A 356 -1.55 -1.85 -19.52
N TYR A 357 -1.90 -0.60 -19.88
CA TYR A 357 -2.99 0.14 -19.24
C TYR A 357 -4.37 -0.52 -19.47
N GLN A 358 -4.64 -1.01 -20.68
CA GLN A 358 -5.88 -1.76 -20.96
C GLN A 358 -5.98 -3.03 -20.10
N ASN A 359 -4.89 -3.80 -20.01
CA ASN A 359 -4.82 -4.98 -19.13
C ASN A 359 -5.08 -4.61 -17.67
N PHE A 360 -4.45 -3.54 -17.18
CA PHE A 360 -4.65 -3.02 -15.83
C PHE A 360 -6.11 -2.64 -15.57
N THR A 361 -6.75 -1.89 -16.47
CA THR A 361 -8.15 -1.46 -16.30
C THR A 361 -9.12 -2.64 -16.32
N THR A 362 -8.87 -3.63 -17.18
CA THR A 362 -9.68 -4.84 -17.28
C THR A 362 -9.58 -5.64 -15.98
N LEU A 363 -8.36 -5.90 -15.51
CA LEU A 363 -8.12 -6.63 -14.27
C LEU A 363 -8.68 -5.90 -13.05
N LYS A 364 -8.56 -4.57 -13.02
CA LYS A 364 -9.13 -3.74 -11.95
C LYS A 364 -10.65 -3.84 -11.90
N ALA A 365 -11.31 -3.88 -13.05
CA ALA A 365 -12.77 -3.99 -13.13
C ALA A 365 -13.25 -5.35 -12.62
N THR A 366 -12.60 -6.45 -13.04
CA THR A 366 -12.94 -7.80 -12.58
C THR A 366 -12.65 -7.98 -11.09
N PHE A 367 -11.53 -7.46 -10.59
CA PHE A 367 -11.19 -7.54 -9.17
C PHE A 367 -12.18 -6.81 -8.27
N LYS A 368 -12.68 -5.64 -8.69
CA LYS A 368 -13.68 -4.89 -7.92
C LYS A 368 -15.00 -5.65 -7.82
N GLN A 369 -15.44 -6.25 -8.92
CA GLN A 369 -16.67 -7.06 -8.92
C GLN A 369 -16.59 -8.25 -7.95
N VAL A 370 -15.41 -8.83 -7.74
CA VAL A 370 -15.19 -9.93 -6.78
C VAL A 370 -15.15 -9.45 -5.33
N LYS A 371 -14.76 -8.20 -5.06
CA LYS A 371 -14.73 -7.63 -3.70
C LYS A 371 -16.08 -7.05 -3.24
N ASP A 372 -16.99 -6.76 -4.17
CA ASP A 372 -18.33 -6.21 -3.91
C ASP A 372 -19.44 -7.29 -3.94
N LEU A 373 -19.08 -8.57 -4.13
CA LEU A 373 -19.92 -9.77 -4.00
C LEU A 373 -19.62 -10.47 -2.67
#